data_AF-A0A5M6I3R3-F1
#
_entry.id   AF-A0A5M6I3R3-F1
#
_cell.length_a   1.000
_cell.length_b   1.000
_cell.length_c   1.000
_cell.angle_alpha   90.00
_cell.angle_beta   90.00
_cell.angle_gamma   90.00
#
_symmetry.space_group_name_H-M   'P 1'
#
loop_
_entity.id
_entity.type
_entity.pdbx_description
1 polymer ?
#
loop_
_entity_poly.entity_id
_entity_poly.type
_entity_poly.pdbx_seq_one_letter_code
_entity_poly.pdbx_strand_id
1 'polypeptide(L)'
;MFNLYEIIANAQGGAAMANLARLYGLSQEQAQAAVEALLPAFALGLKRTTESPDGLSAFFGMLARNPYAEWFENAGRLFADASQQAMGLRPQERALPGEEMMALLFGSKEVSRAVAAQAAALSGVGIEITKAMMPVIAAMIAAGLPHAMRGQAGMAEAFQRAFVPMMPQAQAPEPAPGSPADFAKVWTTMMQTMLGQSEPPRPKAQPPAGPDIAAMTEQIQDLGRTGNATFSKMFEAGVDAQKAHMERLSQIFDAFVDTSKARGS
;
A
#
# COMPACT_ATOMS: atom_id res chain seq x y z
N MET A 1 7.46 6.77 3.06
CA MET A 1 6.13 6.43 3.59
C MET A 1 6.09 4.92 3.80
N PHE A 2 5.51 4.45 4.90
CA PHE A 2 5.43 3.04 5.24
C PHE A 2 4.38 2.35 4.35
N ASN A 3 4.81 1.51 3.39
CA ASN A 3 3.89 0.83 2.47
C ASN A 3 3.74 -0.66 2.84
N LEU A 4 2.55 -1.04 3.30
CA LEU A 4 2.20 -2.41 3.66
C LEU A 4 2.36 -3.39 2.49
N TYR A 5 2.08 -2.94 1.27
CA TYR A 5 2.25 -3.78 0.08
C TYR A 5 3.72 -4.17 -0.10
N GLU A 6 4.65 -3.23 0.01
CA GLU A 6 6.07 -3.52 -0.15
C GLU A 6 6.61 -4.43 0.94
N ILE A 7 6.08 -4.35 2.16
CA ILE A 7 6.49 -5.23 3.25
C ILE A 7 6.09 -6.67 2.95
N ILE A 8 4.86 -6.88 2.46
CA ILE A 8 4.38 -8.20 2.09
C ILE A 8 5.09 -8.70 0.82
N ALA A 9 5.25 -7.84 -0.19
CA ALA A 9 5.91 -8.19 -1.44
C ALA A 9 7.38 -8.56 -1.23
N ASN A 10 8.11 -7.79 -0.40
CA ASN A 10 9.50 -8.09 -0.06
C ASN A 10 9.64 -9.16 1.04
N ALA A 11 8.54 -9.58 1.68
CA ALA A 11 8.58 -10.69 2.63
C ALA A 11 9.09 -11.94 1.90
N GLN A 12 10.00 -12.66 2.57
CA GLN A 12 10.64 -13.86 2.00
C GLN A 12 11.39 -13.60 0.68
N GLY A 13 11.89 -12.38 0.46
CA GLY A 13 12.73 -12.05 -0.70
C GLY A 13 11.97 -11.98 -2.03
N GLY A 14 10.70 -11.56 -2.03
CA GLY A 14 9.89 -11.46 -3.25
C GLY A 14 8.98 -12.67 -3.51
N ALA A 15 9.13 -13.75 -2.75
CA ALA A 15 8.42 -15.01 -3.00
C ALA A 15 7.04 -15.09 -2.31
N ALA A 16 6.66 -14.11 -1.49
CA ALA A 16 5.44 -14.17 -0.68
C ALA A 16 4.16 -14.41 -1.50
N MET A 17 4.00 -13.72 -2.65
CA MET A 17 2.81 -13.88 -3.50
C MET A 17 2.76 -15.27 -4.16
N ALA A 18 3.90 -15.78 -4.62
CA ALA A 18 3.99 -17.11 -5.21
C ALA A 18 3.72 -18.20 -4.16
N ASN A 19 4.18 -18.00 -2.93
CA ASN A 19 3.94 -18.92 -1.82
C ASN A 19 2.47 -18.90 -1.37
N LEU A 20 1.84 -17.72 -1.31
CA LEU A 20 0.39 -17.59 -1.07
C LEU A 20 -0.43 -18.30 -2.15
N ALA A 21 -0.10 -18.06 -3.42
CA ALA A 21 -0.76 -18.69 -4.55
C ALA A 21 -0.71 -20.22 -4.44
N ARG A 22 0.47 -20.79 -4.15
CA ARG A 22 0.64 -22.23 -3.95
C ARG A 22 -0.10 -22.77 -2.74
N LEU A 23 -0.07 -22.05 -1.62
CA LEU A 23 -0.69 -22.48 -0.37
C LEU A 23 -2.22 -22.61 -0.49
N TYR A 24 -2.84 -21.73 -1.27
CA TYR A 24 -4.31 -21.66 -1.42
C TYR A 24 -4.83 -22.15 -2.77
N GLY A 25 -3.95 -22.66 -3.64
CA GLY A 25 -4.32 -23.15 -4.97
C GLY A 25 -4.83 -22.03 -5.91
N LEU A 26 -4.33 -20.81 -5.74
CA LEU A 26 -4.69 -19.63 -6.55
C LEU A 26 -3.69 -19.39 -7.67
N SER A 27 -4.09 -18.64 -8.71
CA SER A 27 -3.12 -18.03 -9.62
C SER A 27 -2.36 -16.90 -8.92
N GLN A 28 -1.18 -16.53 -9.44
CA GLN A 28 -0.40 -15.42 -8.89
C GLN A 28 -1.18 -14.09 -8.95
N GLU A 29 -1.95 -13.88 -10.03
CA GLU A 29 -2.80 -12.70 -10.22
C GLU A 29 -3.96 -12.68 -9.22
N GLN A 30 -4.59 -13.82 -8.95
CA GLN A 30 -5.65 -13.93 -7.94
C GLN A 30 -5.12 -13.65 -6.52
N ALA A 31 -3.95 -14.21 -6.19
CA ALA A 31 -3.30 -13.95 -4.90
C ALA A 31 -2.96 -12.46 -4.74
N GLN A 32 -2.43 -11.83 -5.79
CA GLN A 32 -2.14 -10.39 -5.80
C GLN A 32 -3.41 -9.56 -5.63
N ALA A 33 -4.45 -9.82 -6.45
CA ALA A 33 -5.71 -9.09 -6.39
C ALA A 33 -6.38 -9.20 -5.00
N ALA A 34 -6.31 -10.38 -4.37
CA ALA A 34 -6.85 -10.58 -3.03
C ALA A 34 -6.05 -9.85 -1.95
N VAL A 35 -4.72 -9.81 -2.05
CA VAL A 35 -3.89 -9.01 -1.15
C VAL A 35 -4.20 -7.52 -1.34
N GLU A 36 -4.23 -7.03 -2.58
CA GLU A 36 -4.57 -5.64 -2.92
C GLU A 36 -5.95 -5.23 -2.39
N ALA A 37 -6.95 -6.09 -2.52
CA ALA A 37 -8.30 -5.84 -2.01
C ALA A 37 -8.36 -5.80 -0.48
N LEU A 38 -7.46 -6.50 0.21
CA LEU A 38 -7.36 -6.51 1.67
C LEU A 38 -6.57 -5.33 2.24
N LEU A 39 -5.61 -4.79 1.48
CA LEU A 39 -4.69 -3.74 1.95
C LEU A 39 -5.39 -2.52 2.58
N PRO A 40 -6.47 -1.93 2.00
CA PRO A 40 -7.08 -0.73 2.58
C PRO A 40 -7.58 -0.97 4.01
N ALA A 41 -8.15 -2.14 4.27
CA ALA A 41 -8.63 -2.51 5.60
C ALA A 41 -7.48 -2.72 6.58
N PHE A 42 -6.42 -3.40 6.16
CA PHE A 42 -5.21 -3.58 6.98
C PHE A 42 -4.53 -2.25 7.30
N ALA A 43 -4.43 -1.34 6.32
CA ALA A 43 -3.86 -0.01 6.51
C ALA A 43 -4.69 0.82 7.50
N LEU A 44 -6.02 0.80 7.38
CA LEU A 44 -6.92 1.48 8.31
C LEU A 44 -6.82 0.90 9.73
N GLY A 45 -6.80 -0.43 9.87
CA GLY A 45 -6.63 -1.11 11.15
C GLY A 45 -5.29 -0.79 11.80
N LEU A 46 -4.21 -0.76 11.01
CA LEU A 46 -2.88 -0.43 11.50
C LEU A 46 -2.81 1.02 11.93
N LYS A 47 -3.32 1.94 11.10
CA LYS A 47 -3.40 3.37 11.42
C LYS A 47 -4.10 3.58 12.76
N ARG A 48 -5.31 3.03 12.93
CA ARG A 48 -6.08 3.12 14.19
C ARG A 48 -5.29 2.58 15.38
N THR A 49 -4.61 1.45 15.20
CA THR A 49 -3.79 0.83 16.25
C THR A 49 -2.66 1.76 16.68
N THR A 50 -1.92 2.32 15.71
CA THR A 50 -0.75 3.19 15.95
C THR A 50 -1.13 4.60 16.41
N GLU A 51 -2.34 5.07 16.12
CA GLU A 51 -2.86 6.36 16.59
C GLU A 51 -3.28 6.33 18.08
N SER A 52 -3.50 5.13 18.63
CA SER A 52 -3.88 4.95 20.04
C SER A 52 -2.66 4.58 20.92
N PRO A 53 -2.47 5.19 22.11
CA PRO A 53 -1.40 4.81 23.03
C PRO A 53 -1.45 3.34 23.45
N ASP A 54 -2.66 2.83 23.73
CA ASP A 54 -2.86 1.43 24.12
C ASP A 54 -2.53 0.47 22.97
N GLY A 55 -3.06 0.71 21.77
CA GLY A 55 -2.78 -0.12 20.59
C GLY A 55 -1.31 -0.12 20.21
N LEU A 56 -0.64 1.02 20.33
CA LEU A 56 0.80 1.13 20.11
C LEU A 56 1.60 0.29 21.12
N SER A 57 1.24 0.34 22.41
CA SER A 57 1.90 -0.48 23.44
C SER A 57 1.68 -1.99 23.23
N ALA A 58 0.45 -2.41 22.89
CA ALA A 58 0.12 -3.79 22.60
C ALA A 58 0.87 -4.30 21.36
N PHE A 59 0.97 -3.45 20.33
CA PHE A 59 1.74 -3.73 19.12
C PHE A 59 3.22 -3.94 19.42
N PHE A 60 3.85 -3.04 20.17
CA PHE A 60 5.26 -3.19 20.58
C PHE A 60 5.48 -4.42 21.45
N GLY A 61 4.57 -4.71 22.38
CA GLY A 61 4.63 -5.92 23.21
C GLY A 61 4.53 -7.21 22.39
N MET A 62 3.71 -7.22 21.34
CA MET A 62 3.65 -8.33 20.39
C MET A 62 4.95 -8.46 19.58
N LEU A 63 5.49 -7.36 19.06
CA LEU A 63 6.74 -7.38 18.29
C LEU A 63 7.94 -7.84 19.13
N ALA A 64 8.01 -7.41 20.40
CA ALA A 64 9.07 -7.81 21.32
C ALA A 64 9.06 -9.32 21.61
N ARG A 65 7.88 -9.93 21.64
CA ARG A 65 7.70 -11.39 21.82
C ARG A 65 8.03 -12.18 20.54
N ASN A 66 8.09 -11.52 19.39
CA ASN A 66 8.35 -12.09 18.06
C ASN A 66 7.70 -13.47 17.82
N PRO A 67 6.37 -13.61 18.02
CA PRO A 67 5.67 -14.90 17.88
C PRO A 67 5.70 -15.44 16.45
N TYR A 68 6.09 -14.62 15.48
CA TYR A 68 6.10 -14.94 14.07
C TYR A 68 7.38 -15.63 13.61
N ALA A 69 8.53 -15.38 14.26
CA ALA A 69 9.78 -16.10 13.95
C ALA A 69 9.64 -17.61 14.21
N GLU A 70 9.06 -17.98 15.36
CA GLU A 70 8.79 -19.39 15.68
C GLU A 70 7.82 -20.04 14.69
N TRP A 71 6.89 -19.26 14.13
CA TRP A 71 5.96 -19.80 13.14
C TRP A 71 6.65 -20.17 11.84
N PHE A 72 7.53 -19.33 11.29
CA PHE A 72 8.20 -19.68 10.03
C PHE A 72 9.16 -20.87 10.21
N GLU A 73 9.85 -20.96 11.35
CA GLU A 73 10.74 -22.09 11.65
C GLU A 73 9.98 -23.39 11.89
N ASN A 74 8.79 -23.32 12.49
CA ASN A 74 7.98 -24.51 12.85
C ASN A 74 6.68 -24.63 12.04
N ALA A 75 6.56 -23.95 10.89
CA ALA A 75 5.30 -23.78 10.16
C ALA A 75 4.62 -25.13 9.86
N GLY A 76 5.40 -26.12 9.42
CA GLY A 76 4.90 -27.46 9.12
C GLY A 76 4.32 -28.19 10.33
N ARG A 77 4.91 -28.03 11.53
CA ARG A 77 4.39 -28.63 12.77
C ARG A 77 3.18 -27.87 13.27
N LEU A 78 3.22 -26.54 13.22
CA LEU A 78 2.13 -25.69 13.68
C LEU A 78 0.89 -25.79 12.79
N PHE A 79 1.05 -26.03 11.48
CA PHE A 79 -0.07 -26.31 10.59
C PHE A 79 -0.71 -27.67 10.88
N ALA A 80 0.11 -28.69 11.20
CA ALA A 80 -0.38 -29.98 11.66
C ALA A 80 -1.08 -29.88 13.02
N ASP A 81 -0.61 -28.99 13.91
CA ASP A 81 -1.27 -28.68 15.18
C ASP A 81 -2.60 -27.94 14.95
N ALA A 82 -2.63 -26.96 14.04
CA ALA A 82 -3.82 -26.19 13.68
C ALA A 82 -4.90 -27.04 13.00
N SER A 83 -4.52 -27.96 12.11
CA SER A 83 -5.48 -28.89 11.48
C SER A 83 -6.09 -29.85 12.50
N GLN A 84 -5.31 -30.28 13.49
CA GLN A 84 -5.82 -31.09 14.61
C GLN A 84 -6.72 -30.29 15.56
N GLN A 85 -6.47 -28.99 15.74
CA GLN A 85 -7.37 -28.09 16.46
C GLN A 85 -8.70 -27.91 15.73
N ALA A 86 -8.68 -27.80 14.39
CA ALA A 86 -9.90 -27.73 13.59
C ALA A 86 -10.76 -29.00 13.69
N MET A 87 -10.14 -30.16 13.95
CA MET A 87 -10.85 -31.42 14.25
C MET A 87 -11.28 -31.57 15.72
N GLY A 88 -11.09 -30.54 16.56
CA GLY A 88 -11.49 -30.56 17.97
C GLY A 88 -10.69 -31.51 18.86
N LEU A 89 -9.55 -32.01 18.38
CA LEU A 89 -8.74 -33.02 19.07
C LEU A 89 -7.77 -32.42 20.09
N ARG A 90 -7.63 -31.08 20.15
CA ARG A 90 -6.77 -30.37 21.11
C ARG A 90 -7.41 -29.07 21.64
N PRO A 91 -7.07 -28.64 22.87
CA PRO A 91 -7.50 -27.37 23.44
C PRO A 91 -7.11 -26.17 22.55
N GLN A 92 -8.03 -25.22 22.37
CA GLN A 92 -7.83 -23.96 21.64
C GLN A 92 -6.99 -22.98 22.48
N GLU A 93 -5.73 -23.30 22.73
CA GLU A 93 -4.85 -22.45 23.54
C GLU A 93 -3.88 -21.63 22.68
N ARG A 94 -3.66 -21.99 21.41
CA ARG A 94 -2.77 -21.24 20.52
C ARG A 94 -3.53 -20.65 19.34
N ALA A 95 -3.70 -19.34 19.39
CA ALA A 95 -4.12 -18.53 18.26
C ALA A 95 -3.21 -18.80 17.06
N LEU A 96 -3.81 -18.88 15.87
CA LEU A 96 -3.04 -18.98 14.64
C LEU A 96 -2.13 -17.75 14.51
N PRO A 97 -0.94 -17.88 13.90
CA PRO A 97 -0.09 -16.73 13.64
C PRO A 97 -0.87 -15.73 12.80
N GLY A 98 -0.97 -14.53 13.34
CA GLY A 98 -1.70 -13.43 12.72
C GLY A 98 -3.10 -13.23 13.30
N GLU A 99 -3.65 -14.17 14.09
CA GLU A 99 -4.91 -13.92 14.82
C GLU A 99 -4.74 -12.84 15.90
N GLU A 100 -3.62 -12.81 16.62
CA GLU A 100 -3.32 -11.74 17.59
C GLU A 100 -3.18 -10.38 16.88
N MET A 101 -2.48 -10.34 15.74
CA MET A 101 -2.39 -9.14 14.91
C MET A 101 -3.76 -8.73 14.37
N MET A 102 -4.58 -9.65 13.87
CA MET A 102 -5.94 -9.34 13.42
C MET A 102 -6.82 -8.82 14.55
N ALA A 103 -6.75 -9.42 15.74
CA ALA A 103 -7.48 -8.96 16.91
C ALA A 103 -7.07 -7.53 17.28
N LEU A 104 -5.78 -7.21 17.20
CA LEU A 104 -5.27 -5.86 17.42
C LEU A 104 -5.73 -4.87 16.33
N LEU A 105 -5.61 -5.25 15.05
CA LEU A 105 -5.91 -4.36 13.92
C LEU A 105 -7.41 -4.13 13.74
N PHE A 106 -8.22 -5.19 13.79
CA PHE A 106 -9.64 -5.17 13.47
C PHE A 106 -10.52 -5.11 14.72
N GLY A 107 -10.03 -5.57 15.87
CA GLY A 107 -10.75 -5.52 17.15
C GLY A 107 -11.69 -6.70 17.34
N SER A 108 -12.46 -7.07 16.31
CA SER A 108 -13.43 -8.17 16.40
C SER A 108 -13.41 -9.10 15.19
N LYS A 109 -13.79 -10.36 15.42
CA LYS A 109 -13.88 -11.38 14.35
C LYS A 109 -14.96 -11.04 13.32
N GLU A 110 -16.00 -10.31 13.71
CA GLU A 110 -17.05 -9.81 12.82
C GLU A 110 -16.49 -8.80 11.82
N VAL A 111 -15.65 -7.86 12.29
CA VAL A 111 -14.96 -6.90 11.42
C VAL A 111 -14.04 -7.65 10.45
N SER A 112 -13.24 -8.60 10.93
CA SER A 112 -12.40 -9.43 10.06
C SER A 112 -13.23 -10.18 9.00
N ARG A 113 -14.39 -10.73 9.35
CA ARG A 113 -15.29 -11.40 8.40
C ARG A 113 -15.86 -10.44 7.35
N ALA A 114 -16.25 -9.23 7.75
CA ALA A 114 -16.76 -8.21 6.83
C ALA A 114 -15.67 -7.75 5.84
N VAL A 115 -14.44 -7.55 6.32
CA VAL A 115 -13.28 -7.23 5.48
C VAL A 115 -13.02 -8.36 4.47
N ALA A 116 -13.10 -9.63 4.91
CA ALA A 116 -12.90 -10.77 4.03
C ALA A 116 -13.98 -10.84 2.94
N ALA A 117 -15.24 -10.56 3.29
CA ALA A 117 -16.35 -10.54 2.34
C ALA A 117 -16.17 -9.44 1.28
N GLN A 118 -15.78 -8.24 1.69
CA GLN A 118 -15.50 -7.13 0.76
C GLN A 118 -14.33 -7.46 -0.16
N ALA A 119 -13.22 -7.97 0.38
CA ALA A 119 -12.05 -8.30 -0.41
C ALA A 119 -12.31 -9.46 -1.39
N ALA A 120 -13.09 -10.46 -0.99
CA ALA A 120 -13.53 -11.54 -1.86
C ALA A 120 -14.33 -11.01 -3.06
N ALA A 121 -15.27 -10.08 -2.82
CA ALA A 121 -16.08 -9.47 -3.87
C ALA A 121 -15.24 -8.64 -4.87
N LEU A 122 -14.19 -7.98 -4.41
CA LEU A 122 -13.32 -7.15 -5.25
C LEU A 122 -12.26 -7.97 -6.01
N SER A 123 -11.70 -9.00 -5.37
CA SER A 123 -10.61 -9.80 -5.95
C SER A 123 -11.07 -10.97 -6.82
N GLY A 124 -12.35 -11.34 -6.73
CA GLY A 124 -12.88 -12.54 -7.39
C GLY A 124 -12.42 -13.85 -6.73
N VAL A 125 -11.70 -13.78 -5.60
CA VAL A 125 -11.30 -14.95 -4.80
C VAL A 125 -12.44 -15.35 -3.88
N GLY A 126 -12.66 -16.66 -3.73
CA GLY A 126 -13.74 -17.19 -2.89
C GLY A 126 -13.62 -16.76 -1.43
N ILE A 127 -14.75 -16.41 -0.80
CA ILE A 127 -14.79 -15.83 0.55
C ILE A 127 -14.10 -16.69 1.61
N GLU A 128 -14.19 -18.02 1.52
CA GLU A 128 -13.53 -18.93 2.47
C GLU A 128 -12.00 -18.91 2.31
N ILE A 129 -11.51 -18.78 1.08
CA ILE A 129 -10.08 -18.64 0.80
C ILE A 129 -9.59 -17.28 1.30
N THR A 130 -10.33 -16.20 1.03
CA THR A 130 -9.98 -14.85 1.51
C THR A 130 -9.93 -14.78 3.04
N LYS A 131 -10.89 -15.42 3.72
CA LYS A 131 -10.89 -15.54 5.19
C LYS A 131 -9.66 -16.32 5.68
N ALA A 132 -9.32 -17.44 5.06
CA ALA A 132 -8.18 -18.26 5.44
C ALA A 132 -6.84 -17.54 5.19
N MET A 133 -6.77 -16.72 4.14
CA MET A 133 -5.60 -15.92 3.80
C MET A 133 -5.32 -14.78 4.78
N MET A 134 -6.35 -14.19 5.37
CA MET A 134 -6.23 -12.97 6.18
C MET A 134 -5.29 -13.11 7.38
N PRO A 135 -5.36 -14.18 8.22
CA PRO A 135 -4.37 -14.40 9.28
C PRO A 135 -2.94 -14.52 8.74
N VAL A 136 -2.75 -15.21 7.62
CA VAL A 136 -1.42 -15.39 7.01
C VAL A 136 -0.85 -14.07 6.51
N ILE A 137 -1.67 -13.22 5.90
CA ILE A 137 -1.29 -11.87 5.49
C ILE A 137 -0.95 -11.01 6.71
N ALA A 138 -1.75 -11.06 7.76
CA ALA A 138 -1.47 -10.37 9.01
C ALA A 138 -0.13 -10.80 9.62
N ALA A 139 0.14 -12.11 9.60
CA ALA A 139 1.41 -12.67 10.05
C ALA A 139 2.59 -12.21 9.19
N MET A 140 2.44 -12.16 7.87
CA MET A 140 3.48 -11.65 6.97
C MET A 140 3.76 -10.18 7.19
N ILE A 141 2.74 -9.36 7.43
CA ILE A 141 2.92 -7.95 7.80
C ILE A 141 3.71 -7.84 9.09
N ALA A 142 3.29 -8.58 10.13
CA ALA A 142 3.94 -8.55 11.44
C ALA A 142 5.39 -9.05 11.38
N ALA A 143 5.66 -10.07 10.57
CA ALA A 143 7.01 -10.63 10.38
C ALA A 143 7.90 -9.76 9.47
N GLY A 144 7.34 -9.13 8.45
CA GLY A 144 8.08 -8.28 7.51
C GLY A 144 8.41 -6.91 8.11
N LEU A 145 7.64 -6.45 9.09
CA LEU A 145 7.81 -5.13 9.69
C LEU A 145 9.21 -4.90 10.32
N PRO A 146 9.75 -5.77 11.20
CA PRO A 146 11.10 -5.60 11.73
C PRO A 146 12.18 -5.61 10.64
N HIS A 147 11.98 -6.40 9.57
CA HIS A 147 12.90 -6.44 8.44
C HIS A 147 12.88 -5.14 7.63
N ALA A 148 11.70 -4.57 7.38
CA ALA A 148 11.55 -3.29 6.71
C ALA A 148 12.21 -2.15 7.52
N MET A 149 12.02 -2.13 8.84
CA MET A 149 12.67 -1.15 9.73
C MET A 149 14.19 -1.31 9.75
N ARG A 150 14.71 -2.55 9.82
CA ARG A 150 16.16 -2.81 9.79
C ARG A 150 16.77 -2.50 8.43
N GLY A 151 16.07 -2.74 7.32
CA GLY A 151 16.52 -2.37 5.98
C GLY A 151 16.66 -0.85 5.82
N GLN A 152 15.71 -0.08 6.36
CA GLN A 152 15.79 1.37 6.38
C GLN A 152 16.90 1.90 7.30
N ALA A 153 17.07 1.29 8.48
CA ALA A 153 18.16 1.65 9.41
C ALA A 153 19.55 1.32 8.84
N GLY A 154 19.70 0.15 8.20
CA GLY A 154 20.95 -0.26 7.55
C GLY A 154 21.31 0.61 6.35
N MET A 155 20.33 1.08 5.58
CA MET A 155 20.55 2.07 4.51
C MET A 155 20.92 3.45 5.07
N ALA A 156 20.31 3.89 6.17
CA ALA A 156 20.68 5.14 6.84
C ALA A 156 22.10 5.07 7.41
N GLU A 157 22.50 3.93 7.98
CA GLU A 157 23.85 3.70 8.52
C GLU A 157 24.90 3.54 7.41
N ALA A 158 24.56 2.86 6.30
CA ALA A 158 25.40 2.78 5.11
C ALA A 158 25.57 4.14 4.44
N PHE A 159 24.50 4.94 4.36
CA PHE A 159 24.56 6.33 3.89
C PHE A 159 25.44 7.16 4.82
N GLN A 160 25.27 7.07 6.14
CA GLN A 160 26.15 7.76 7.09
C GLN A 160 27.62 7.35 6.92
N ARG A 161 27.95 6.05 6.82
CA ARG A 161 29.35 5.62 6.59
C ARG A 161 29.90 6.03 5.23
N ALA A 162 29.06 6.20 4.21
CA ALA A 162 29.49 6.61 2.88
C ALA A 162 29.59 8.14 2.72
N PHE A 163 28.69 8.90 3.34
CA PHE A 163 28.62 10.37 3.24
C PHE A 163 29.43 11.10 4.31
N VAL A 164 29.51 10.58 5.54
CA VAL A 164 30.27 11.22 6.65
C VAL A 164 31.76 11.42 6.34
N PRO A 165 32.50 10.48 5.71
CA PRO A 165 33.89 10.73 5.34
C PRO A 165 34.06 11.61 4.09
N MET A 166 32.98 11.92 3.35
CA MET A 166 33.02 12.71 2.12
C MET A 166 32.55 14.17 2.32
N MET A 167 32.05 14.51 3.51
CA MET A 167 31.84 15.90 3.90
C MET A 167 33.10 16.45 4.58
N PRO A 168 33.75 17.52 4.05
CA PRO A 168 34.57 18.36 4.91
C PRO A 168 33.65 18.92 5.99
N GLN A 169 34.14 19.12 7.22
CA GLN A 169 33.37 19.73 8.31
C GLN A 169 32.73 21.05 7.84
N ALA A 170 31.49 20.97 7.39
CA ALA A 170 30.60 22.08 7.14
C ALA A 170 29.57 21.99 8.25
N GLN A 171 29.46 23.10 8.99
CA GLN A 171 28.54 23.29 10.10
C GLN A 171 27.14 22.79 9.75
N ALA A 172 26.46 22.22 10.75
CA ALA A 172 25.09 21.72 10.64
C ALA A 172 24.20 22.69 9.85
N PRO A 173 23.47 22.22 8.82
CA PRO A 173 22.45 23.06 8.21
C PRO A 173 21.39 23.36 9.28
N GLU A 174 21.14 24.64 9.49
CA GLU A 174 20.09 25.17 10.35
C GLU A 174 18.71 24.53 10.03
N PRO A 175 17.81 24.46 11.02
CA PRO A 175 16.47 23.91 10.82
C PRO A 175 15.72 24.71 9.76
N ALA A 176 14.99 23.99 8.89
CA ALA A 176 14.07 24.59 7.93
C ALA A 176 13.11 25.58 8.62
N PRO A 177 12.79 26.73 8.00
CA PRO A 177 11.99 27.79 8.63
C PRO A 177 10.55 27.30 8.84
N GLY A 178 10.15 27.24 10.11
CA GLY A 178 8.85 26.75 10.57
C GLY A 178 7.75 27.80 10.57
N SER A 179 7.53 28.52 9.45
CA SER A 179 6.37 29.40 9.33
C SER A 179 5.63 29.22 8.00
N PRO A 180 4.27 29.28 7.99
CA PRO A 180 3.47 29.20 6.76
C PRO A 180 3.80 30.28 5.73
N ALA A 181 4.32 31.43 6.18
CA ALA A 181 4.72 32.54 5.32
C ALA A 181 6.02 32.25 4.55
N ASP A 182 6.93 31.47 5.14
CA ASP A 182 8.17 31.07 4.49
C ASP A 182 7.93 30.00 3.42
N PHE A 183 6.99 29.07 3.67
CA PHE A 183 6.52 28.11 2.67
C PHE A 183 5.87 28.82 1.47
N ALA A 184 5.04 29.83 1.72
CA ALA A 184 4.42 30.62 0.66
C ALA A 184 5.47 31.36 -0.19
N LYS A 185 6.51 31.93 0.43
CA LYS A 185 7.62 32.58 -0.30
C LYS A 185 8.38 31.58 -1.17
N VAL A 186 8.76 30.43 -0.61
CA VAL A 186 9.50 29.39 -1.36
C VAL A 186 8.67 28.85 -2.53
N TRP A 187 7.37 28.60 -2.32
CA TRP A 187 6.45 28.17 -3.39
C TRP A 187 6.29 29.23 -4.49
N THR A 188 6.17 30.50 -4.11
CA THR A 188 6.02 31.61 -5.08
C THR A 188 7.31 31.84 -5.87
N THR A 189 8.48 31.77 -5.23
CA THR A 189 9.78 31.84 -5.91
C THR A 189 9.97 30.67 -6.87
N MET A 190 9.61 29.46 -6.47
CA MET A 190 9.72 28.27 -7.32
C MET A 190 8.79 28.33 -8.54
N MET A 191 7.55 28.80 -8.36
CA MET A 191 6.61 28.98 -9.47
C MET A 191 7.09 30.08 -10.43
N GLN A 192 7.66 31.17 -9.92
CA GLN A 192 8.19 32.27 -10.73
C GLN A 192 9.47 31.90 -11.48
N THR A 193 10.31 31.02 -10.91
CA THR A 193 11.47 30.44 -11.61
C THR A 193 11.03 29.47 -12.70
N MET A 194 9.96 28.68 -12.49
CA MET A 194 9.42 27.79 -13.53
C MET A 194 8.67 28.50 -14.65
N LEU A 195 7.91 29.55 -14.33
CA LEU A 195 7.17 30.34 -15.33
C LEU A 195 8.07 31.35 -16.06
N GLY A 196 9.30 31.56 -15.59
CA GLY A 196 10.12 32.71 -15.95
C GLY A 196 11.40 32.44 -16.72
N GLN A 197 11.93 31.21 -16.80
CA GLN A 197 13.12 30.98 -17.62
C GLN A 197 13.38 29.52 -18.00
N SER A 198 13.50 29.34 -19.31
CA SER A 198 13.95 28.19 -20.06
C SER A 198 15.32 27.65 -19.59
N GLU A 199 15.48 26.33 -19.72
CA GLU A 199 16.68 25.48 -19.65
C GLU A 199 18.07 26.09 -19.32
N PRO A 200 18.88 25.44 -18.44
CA PRO A 200 20.31 25.72 -18.35
C PRO A 200 21.11 25.08 -19.51
N PRO A 201 22.22 25.69 -19.96
CA PRO A 201 22.95 25.30 -21.17
C PRO A 201 23.88 24.10 -20.91
N ARG A 202 23.84 23.10 -21.79
CA ARG A 202 24.91 22.08 -21.88
C ARG A 202 26.01 22.55 -22.85
N PRO A 203 27.31 22.33 -22.54
CA PRO A 203 28.41 22.64 -23.45
C PRO A 203 28.34 21.81 -24.74
N LYS A 204 28.61 22.46 -25.87
CA LYS A 204 28.60 21.85 -27.21
C LYS A 204 29.78 20.89 -27.39
N ALA A 205 29.49 19.62 -27.64
CA ALA A 205 30.37 18.70 -28.36
C ALA A 205 29.63 18.23 -29.62
N GLN A 206 30.31 18.36 -30.76
CA GLN A 206 29.79 18.10 -32.10
C GLN A 206 29.89 16.59 -32.43
N PRO A 207 28.84 15.92 -32.95
CA PRO A 207 28.89 14.50 -33.29
C PRO A 207 29.31 14.26 -34.77
N PRO A 208 29.98 13.13 -35.11
CA PRO A 208 30.05 12.64 -36.48
C PRO A 208 28.77 11.85 -36.85
N ALA A 209 28.53 11.73 -38.16
CA ALA A 209 27.25 11.44 -38.82
C ALA A 209 26.70 9.99 -38.72
N GLY A 210 25.36 9.89 -38.70
CA GLY A 210 24.52 8.72 -39.04
C GLY A 210 23.30 8.54 -38.09
N PRO A 211 22.29 7.72 -38.43
CA PRO A 211 21.38 7.76 -39.60
C PRO A 211 20.16 8.70 -39.37
N ASP A 212 19.27 8.82 -40.36
CA ASP A 212 18.20 9.83 -40.44
C ASP A 212 17.21 9.86 -39.25
N ILE A 213 17.43 10.82 -38.35
CA ILE A 213 16.62 11.14 -37.15
C ILE A 213 15.23 11.71 -37.54
N ALA A 214 15.08 12.24 -38.76
CA ALA A 214 13.85 12.89 -39.21
C ALA A 214 12.65 11.92 -39.24
N ALA A 215 12.84 10.71 -39.76
CA ALA A 215 11.77 9.71 -39.85
C ALA A 215 11.31 9.19 -38.48
N MET A 216 12.23 9.09 -37.51
CA MET A 216 11.93 8.64 -36.16
C MET A 216 11.20 9.73 -35.34
N THR A 217 11.46 11.00 -35.65
CA THR A 217 10.84 12.15 -34.99
C THR A 217 9.37 12.33 -35.38
N GLU A 218 9.02 12.04 -36.63
CA GLU A 218 7.62 12.05 -37.09
C GLU A 218 6.77 10.94 -36.44
N GLN A 219 7.33 9.74 -36.32
CA GLN A 219 6.64 8.60 -35.70
C GLN A 219 6.41 8.80 -34.18
N ILE A 220 7.30 9.50 -33.50
CA ILE A 220 7.16 9.84 -32.06
C ILE A 220 6.13 10.96 -31.85
N GLN A 221 6.03 11.92 -32.77
CA GLN A 221 5.01 12.98 -32.67
C GLN A 221 3.59 12.47 -32.90
N ASP A 222 3.42 11.47 -33.77
CA ASP A 222 2.12 10.86 -34.04
C ASP A 222 1.63 9.98 -32.87
N LEU A 223 2.55 9.26 -32.21
CA LEU A 223 2.27 8.56 -30.96
C LEU A 223 1.92 9.53 -29.81
N GLY A 224 2.60 10.67 -29.74
CA GLY A 224 2.36 11.71 -28.72
C GLY A 224 0.99 12.39 -28.84
N ARG A 225 0.52 12.69 -30.07
CA ARG A 225 -0.84 13.23 -30.29
C ARG A 225 -1.92 12.20 -29.97
N THR A 226 -1.73 10.97 -30.40
CA THR A 226 -2.71 9.89 -30.19
C THR A 226 -2.82 9.53 -28.71
N GLY A 227 -1.70 9.51 -27.98
CA GLY A 227 -1.66 9.31 -26.53
C GLY A 227 -2.38 10.42 -25.76
N ASN A 228 -2.14 11.69 -26.12
CA ASN A 228 -2.77 12.83 -25.44
C ASN A 228 -4.28 12.92 -25.72
N ALA A 229 -4.72 12.59 -26.93
CA ALA A 229 -6.14 12.52 -27.29
C ALA A 229 -6.88 11.36 -26.60
N THR A 230 -6.21 10.20 -26.46
CA THR A 230 -6.77 9.04 -25.78
C THR A 230 -6.85 9.26 -24.27
N PHE A 231 -5.82 9.87 -23.68
CA PHE A 231 -5.81 10.26 -22.27
C PHE A 231 -6.88 11.32 -21.96
N SER A 232 -7.03 12.34 -22.83
CA SER A 232 -8.08 13.35 -22.67
C SER A 232 -9.49 12.75 -22.73
N LYS A 233 -9.74 11.81 -23.66
CA LYS A 233 -11.03 11.09 -23.74
C LYS A 233 -11.29 10.19 -22.54
N MET A 234 -10.27 9.56 -21.97
CA MET A 234 -10.41 8.74 -20.77
C MET A 234 -10.64 9.59 -19.51
N PHE A 235 -9.99 10.76 -19.42
CA PHE A 235 -10.21 11.71 -18.33
C PHE A 235 -11.63 12.29 -18.38
N GLU A 236 -12.09 12.69 -19.56
CA GLU A 236 -13.45 13.20 -19.77
C GLU A 236 -14.51 12.13 -19.47
N ALA A 237 -14.29 10.89 -19.90
CA ALA A 237 -15.16 9.76 -19.56
C ALA A 237 -15.20 9.47 -18.05
N GLY A 238 -14.10 9.68 -17.32
CA GLY A 238 -14.04 9.55 -15.87
C GLY A 238 -14.85 10.64 -15.15
N VAL A 239 -14.80 11.88 -15.64
CA VAL A 239 -15.57 13.01 -15.11
C VAL A 239 -17.07 12.82 -15.36
N ASP A 240 -17.46 12.34 -16.55
CA ASP A 240 -18.86 12.02 -16.86
C ASP A 240 -19.37 10.82 -16.04
N ALA A 241 -18.55 9.79 -15.82
CA ALA A 241 -18.92 8.66 -14.96
C ALA A 241 -19.13 9.09 -13.50
N GLN A 242 -18.30 10.01 -12.99
CA GLN A 242 -18.46 10.59 -11.66
C GLN A 242 -19.75 11.42 -11.57
N LYS A 243 -20.06 12.20 -12.60
CA LYS A 243 -21.27 13.02 -12.66
C LYS A 243 -22.54 12.17 -12.72
N ALA A 244 -22.55 11.12 -13.54
CA ALA A 244 -23.64 10.15 -13.61
C ALA A 244 -23.80 9.36 -12.29
N HIS A 245 -22.72 9.18 -11.52
CA HIS A 245 -22.78 8.60 -10.19
C HIS A 245 -23.41 9.56 -9.17
N MET A 246 -23.07 10.85 -9.24
CA MET A 246 -23.68 11.89 -8.39
C MET A 246 -25.17 12.09 -8.70
N GLU A 247 -25.59 12.04 -9.97
CA GLU A 247 -27.01 12.08 -10.34
C GLU A 247 -27.79 10.87 -9.85
N ARG A 248 -27.18 9.67 -9.86
CA ARG A 248 -27.80 8.48 -9.26
C ARG A 248 -27.97 8.63 -7.75
N LEU A 249 -27.03 9.28 -7.07
CA LEU A 249 -27.16 9.57 -5.65
C LEU A 249 -28.24 10.61 -5.37
N SER A 250 -28.35 11.68 -6.17
CA SER A 250 -29.43 12.67 -6.00
C SER A 250 -30.81 12.07 -6.25
N GLN A 251 -30.96 11.19 -7.26
CA GLN A 251 -32.21 10.50 -7.54
C GLN A 251 -32.63 9.54 -6.39
N ILE A 252 -31.67 8.87 -5.74
CA ILE A 252 -31.95 8.03 -4.58
C ILE A 252 -32.40 8.88 -3.38
N PHE A 253 -31.73 10.02 -3.15
CA PHE A 253 -32.11 10.94 -2.07
C PHE A 253 -33.47 11.59 -2.32
N ASP A 254 -33.76 12.04 -3.54
CA ASP A 254 -35.05 12.62 -3.89
C ASP A 254 -36.18 11.57 -3.78
N ALA A 255 -35.97 10.34 -4.25
CA ALA A 255 -36.96 9.27 -4.09
C ALA A 255 -37.24 8.94 -2.61
N PHE A 256 -36.22 9.01 -1.74
CA PHE A 256 -36.38 8.77 -0.31
C PHE A 256 -37.11 9.92 0.40
N VAL A 257 -36.77 11.16 0.06
CA VAL A 257 -37.42 12.36 0.59
C VAL A 257 -38.88 12.42 0.15
N ASP A 258 -39.19 12.12 -1.11
CA ASP A 258 -40.57 12.14 -1.62
C ASP A 258 -41.42 11.02 -1.00
N THR A 259 -40.84 9.83 -0.81
CA THR A 259 -41.48 8.72 -0.07
C THR A 259 -41.72 9.06 1.40
N SER A 260 -40.85 9.86 2.03
CA SER A 260 -41.04 10.32 3.42
C SER A 260 -42.17 11.34 3.54
N LYS A 261 -42.36 12.17 2.52
CA LYS A 261 -43.39 13.22 2.49
C LYS A 261 -44.79 12.63 2.22
N ALA A 262 -44.89 11.60 1.38
CA ALA A 262 -46.13 10.88 1.10
C ALA A 262 -46.68 10.04 2.29
N ARG A 263 -45.86 9.75 3.30
CA ARG A 263 -46.26 8.96 4.49
C ARG A 263 -46.68 9.82 5.69
N GLY A 264 -46.65 11.15 5.54
CA GLY A 264 -46.97 12.12 6.59
C GLY A 264 -48.18 13.01 6.27
N SER A 265 -49.05 12.61 5.34
CA SER A 265 -50.33 13.27 5.04
C SER A 265 -51.49 12.32 5.28
#